data_AF-K1Q2J2-F1
#
_entry.id   AF-K1Q2J2-F1
#
_cell.length_a   1.000
_cell.length_b   1.000
_cell.length_c   1.000
_cell.angle_alpha   90.00
_cell.angle_beta   90.00
_cell.angle_gamma   90.00
#
_symmetry.space_group_name_H-M   'P 1'
#
loop_
_entity.id
_entity.type
_entity.pdbx_description
1 polymer ?
#
loop_
_entity_poly.entity_id
_entity_poly.type
_entity_poly.pdbx_seq_one_letter_code
_entity_poly.pdbx_strand_id
1 'polypeptide(L)'
;MGNSQTIQTQELLTEVVTVAKRISPRVDEVVVAMYPPLDPRLLEARCTALVLSVNHLVLVTKHACHLSGEMDWIDQKMADVEEHLRVLREASLSLEMSKWMAESLPEEDETSTATAQQTQSESSQV
;
A
#
# COMPACT_ATOMS: atom_id res chain seq x y z
N MET A 1 40.40 30.57 6.40
CA MET A 1 39.16 30.08 7.05
C MET A 1 38.24 29.40 6.01
N GLY A 2 38.73 28.41 5.26
CA GLY A 2 37.97 27.78 4.16
C GLY A 2 37.54 26.33 4.40
N ASN A 3 38.00 25.70 5.48
CA ASN A 3 37.86 24.24 5.65
C ASN A 3 36.53 23.85 6.32
N SER A 4 35.88 24.77 7.06
CA SER A 4 34.64 24.44 7.78
C SER A 4 33.43 24.35 6.86
N GLN A 5 33.38 25.17 5.81
CA GLN A 5 32.26 25.18 4.85
C GLN A 5 32.30 23.94 3.95
N THR A 6 33.48 23.51 3.53
CA THR A 6 33.64 22.30 2.70
C THR A 6 33.29 21.02 3.45
N ILE A 7 33.61 20.94 4.75
CA ILE A 7 33.23 19.81 5.62
C ILE A 7 31.71 19.75 5.81
N GLN A 8 31.04 20.88 6.07
CA GLN A 8 29.58 20.92 6.21
C GLN A 8 28.85 20.51 4.92
N THR A 9 29.32 20.97 3.76
CA THR A 9 28.76 20.54 2.47
C THR A 9 28.94 19.05 2.24
N GLN A 10 30.07 18.46 2.66
CA GLN A 10 30.32 17.03 2.52
C GLN A 10 29.39 16.18 3.40
N GLU A 11 29.12 16.61 4.64
CA GLU A 11 28.17 15.93 5.54
C GLU A 11 26.75 15.97 4.98
N LEU A 12 26.30 17.14 4.52
CA LEU A 12 24.98 17.32 3.91
C LEU A 12 24.79 16.46 2.64
N LEU A 13 25.80 16.39 1.77
CA LEU A 13 25.75 15.53 0.59
C LEU A 13 25.74 14.04 0.95
N THR A 14 26.43 13.65 2.03
CA THR A 14 26.40 12.28 2.54
C THR A 14 25.01 11.93 3.09
N GLU A 15 24.34 12.89 3.73
CA GLU A 15 22.96 12.75 4.18
C GLU A 15 22.00 12.54 3.01
N VAL A 16 22.09 13.38 1.96
CA VAL A 16 21.30 13.22 0.72
C VAL A 16 21.48 11.83 0.13
N VAL A 17 22.73 11.34 0.01
CA VAL A 17 23.02 9.99 -0.49
C VAL A 17 22.40 8.92 0.40
N THR A 18 22.47 9.09 1.71
CA THR A 18 21.91 8.12 2.67
C THR A 18 20.40 8.04 2.60
N VAL A 19 19.72 9.18 2.43
CA VAL A 19 18.27 9.23 2.24
C VAL A 19 17.86 8.66 0.89
N ALA A 20 18.59 8.99 -0.18
CA ALA A 20 18.33 8.47 -1.52
C ALA A 20 18.43 6.93 -1.59
N LYS A 21 19.39 6.34 -0.88
CA LYS A 21 19.53 4.87 -0.78
C LYS A 21 18.33 4.17 -0.16
N ARG A 22 17.48 4.88 0.60
CA ARG A 22 16.26 4.31 1.18
C ARG A 22 15.10 4.22 0.18
N ILE A 23 15.21 4.85 -0.99
CA ILE A 23 14.14 4.82 -2.00
C ILE A 23 14.05 3.44 -2.66
N SER A 24 15.17 2.87 -3.09
CA SER A 24 15.18 1.55 -3.75
C SER A 24 14.47 0.45 -2.95
N PRO A 25 14.80 0.19 -1.66
CA PRO A 25 14.09 -0.84 -0.91
C PRO A 25 12.60 -0.52 -0.70
N ARG A 26 12.19 0.75 -0.69
CA ARG A 26 10.77 1.13 -0.61
C ARG A 26 10.03 0.83 -1.91
N VAL A 27 10.67 1.04 -3.05
CA VAL A 27 10.11 0.64 -4.36
C VAL A 27 10.00 -0.87 -4.43
N ASP A 28 11.02 -1.61 -3.96
CA ASP A 28 10.98 -3.08 -3.90
C ASP A 28 9.80 -3.57 -3.05
N GLU A 29 9.56 -2.95 -1.88
CA GLU A 29 8.40 -3.27 -1.03
C GLU A 29 7.05 -3.02 -1.73
N VAL A 30 6.93 -1.96 -2.51
CA VAL A 30 5.72 -1.66 -3.31
C VAL A 30 5.53 -2.71 -4.40
N VAL A 31 6.60 -3.04 -5.13
CA VAL A 31 6.56 -4.04 -6.20
C VAL A 31 6.16 -5.41 -5.64
N VAL A 32 6.72 -5.81 -4.50
CA VAL A 32 6.35 -7.05 -3.80
C VAL A 32 4.87 -7.04 -3.43
N ALA A 33 4.34 -5.91 -2.92
CA ALA A 33 2.93 -5.79 -2.56
C ALA A 33 1.98 -5.80 -3.77
N MET A 34 2.47 -5.55 -4.99
CA MET A 34 1.69 -5.65 -6.23
C MET A 34 1.51 -7.10 -6.72
N TYR A 35 2.29 -8.06 -6.19
CA TYR A 35 2.15 -9.46 -6.58
C TYR A 35 1.04 -10.16 -5.78
N PRO A 36 0.32 -11.13 -6.40
CA PRO A 36 -0.73 -11.87 -5.72
C PRO A 36 -0.25 -12.65 -4.47
N PRO A 37 -1.09 -12.75 -3.42
CA PRO A 37 -2.41 -12.09 -3.26
C PRO A 37 -2.26 -10.59 -3.02
N LEU A 38 -2.91 -9.81 -3.88
CA LEU A 38 -2.85 -8.35 -3.87
C LEU A 38 -3.75 -7.82 -2.74
N ASP A 39 -3.15 -7.18 -1.75
CA ASP A 39 -3.88 -6.45 -0.70
C ASP A 39 -3.76 -4.93 -0.93
N PRO A 40 -4.84 -4.26 -1.38
CA PRO A 40 -4.91 -2.81 -1.54
C PRO A 40 -4.45 -2.03 -0.30
N ARG A 41 -4.74 -2.49 0.93
CA ARG A 41 -4.32 -1.79 2.15
C ARG A 41 -2.82 -1.86 2.35
N LEU A 42 -2.26 -3.05 2.10
CA LEU A 42 -0.82 -3.25 2.14
C LEU A 42 -0.14 -2.37 1.09
N LEU A 43 -0.68 -2.35 -0.13
CA LEU A 43 -0.16 -1.53 -1.23
C LEU A 43 -0.22 -0.03 -0.89
N GLU A 44 -1.34 0.47 -0.37
CA GLU A 44 -1.48 1.86 0.10
C GLU A 44 -0.44 2.20 1.16
N ALA A 45 -0.24 1.32 2.16
CA ALA A 45 0.73 1.54 3.22
C ALA A 45 2.17 1.59 2.67
N ARG A 46 2.54 0.70 1.74
CA ARG A 46 3.86 0.70 1.09
C ARG A 46 4.08 1.92 0.21
N CYS A 47 3.08 2.31 -0.59
CA CYS A 47 3.13 3.52 -1.40
C CYS A 47 3.27 4.77 -0.53
N THR A 48 2.53 4.87 0.58
CA THR A 48 2.64 5.98 1.54
C THR A 48 4.05 6.07 2.12
N ALA A 49 4.64 4.94 2.53
CA ALA A 49 6.00 4.90 3.05
C ALA A 49 7.06 5.32 2.00
N LEU A 50 6.87 4.95 0.73
CA LEU A 50 7.70 5.40 -0.37
C LEU A 50 7.59 6.93 -0.55
N VAL A 51 6.38 7.48 -0.60
CA VAL A 51 6.14 8.92 -0.76
C VAL A 51 6.76 9.72 0.37
N LEU A 52 6.61 9.29 1.63
CA LEU A 52 7.28 9.92 2.77
C LEU A 52 8.80 9.92 2.64
N SER A 53 9.38 8.83 2.11
CA SER A 53 10.82 8.73 1.90
C SER A 53 11.30 9.69 0.79
N VAL A 54 10.51 9.86 -0.28
CA VAL A 54 10.79 10.81 -1.36
C VAL A 54 10.63 12.26 -0.88
N ASN A 55 9.59 12.57 -0.11
CA ASN A 55 9.40 13.90 0.51
C ASN A 55 10.59 14.25 1.42
N HIS A 56 11.05 13.30 2.23
CA HIS A 56 12.23 13.49 3.05
C HIS A 56 13.48 13.77 2.20
N LEU A 57 13.67 13.06 1.08
CA LEU A 57 14.78 13.32 0.15
C LEU A 57 14.71 14.74 -0.43
N VAL A 58 13.53 15.19 -0.83
CA VAL A 58 13.30 16.55 -1.35
C VAL A 58 13.68 17.60 -0.32
N LEU A 59 13.23 17.44 0.93
CA LEU A 59 13.55 18.37 2.02
C LEU A 59 15.05 18.44 2.32
N VAL A 60 15.70 17.28 2.46
CA VAL A 60 17.15 17.20 2.73
C VAL A 60 17.94 17.78 1.56
N THR A 61 17.50 17.57 0.32
CA THR A 61 18.16 18.13 -0.87
C THR A 61 17.99 19.65 -0.97
N LYS A 62 16.77 20.16 -0.72
CA LYS A 62 16.47 21.60 -0.65
C LYS A 62 17.37 22.28 0.39
N HIS A 63 17.49 21.65 1.57
CA HIS A 63 18.34 22.12 2.66
C HIS A 63 19.83 22.08 2.31
N ALA A 64 20.35 20.93 1.84
CA ALA A 64 21.76 20.72 1.54
C ALA A 64 22.29 21.64 0.43
N CYS A 65 21.48 21.89 -0.59
CA CYS A 65 21.88 22.64 -1.77
C CYS A 65 21.48 24.12 -1.72
N HIS A 66 20.87 24.60 -0.62
CA HIS A 66 20.31 25.95 -0.50
C HIS A 66 19.47 26.34 -1.72
N LEU A 67 18.67 25.38 -2.22
CA LEU A 67 17.82 25.55 -3.39
C LEU A 67 16.64 26.44 -2.98
N SER A 68 16.86 27.75 -3.02
CA SER A 68 15.88 28.78 -2.65
C SER A 68 14.99 29.22 -3.83
N GLY A 69 15.12 28.60 -5.00
CA GLY A 69 14.28 28.86 -6.16
C GLY A 69 12.97 28.05 -6.13
N GLU A 70 11.95 28.52 -6.85
CA GLU A 70 10.71 27.78 -7.13
C GLU A 70 11.07 26.40 -7.70
N MET A 71 10.89 25.36 -6.89
CA MET A 71 10.93 23.96 -7.33
C MET A 71 9.51 23.51 -7.64
N ASP A 72 8.75 24.33 -8.36
CA ASP A 72 7.34 24.08 -8.66
C ASP A 72 7.15 22.76 -9.39
N TRP A 73 8.14 22.36 -10.19
CA TRP A 73 8.09 21.05 -10.85
C TRP A 73 8.18 19.89 -9.85
N ILE A 74 8.95 20.01 -8.76
CA ILE A 74 9.00 18.98 -7.71
C ILE A 74 7.69 18.98 -6.95
N ASP A 75 7.24 20.16 -6.54
CA ASP A 75 6.05 20.30 -5.72
C ASP A 75 4.81 19.83 -6.53
N GLN A 76 4.76 20.10 -7.84
CA GLN A 76 3.77 19.55 -8.77
C GLN A 76 3.88 18.01 -8.88
N LYS A 77 5.09 17.46 -8.99
CA LYS A 77 5.26 15.99 -9.07
C LYS A 77 4.87 15.29 -7.77
N MET A 78 5.13 15.91 -6.62
CA MET A 78 4.65 15.40 -5.34
C MET A 78 3.12 15.46 -5.25
N ALA A 79 2.49 16.54 -5.74
CA ALA A 79 1.04 16.64 -5.82
C ALA A 79 0.42 15.58 -6.74
N ASP A 80 1.02 15.32 -7.92
CA ASP A 80 0.56 14.26 -8.83
C ASP A 80 0.58 12.87 -8.12
N VAL A 81 1.61 12.63 -7.30
CA VAL A 81 1.78 11.37 -6.55
C VAL A 81 0.77 11.27 -5.39
N GLU A 82 0.45 12.36 -4.71
CA GLU A 82 -0.59 12.40 -3.68
C GLU A 82 -1.97 12.07 -4.27
N GLU A 83 -2.26 12.52 -5.49
CA GLU A 83 -3.49 12.16 -6.18
C GLU A 83 -3.55 10.65 -6.49
N HIS A 84 -2.44 10.04 -6.90
CA HIS A 84 -2.38 8.58 -7.06
C HIS A 84 -2.60 7.82 -5.75
N LEU A 85 -2.09 8.33 -4.61
CA LEU A 85 -2.37 7.75 -3.29
C LEU A 85 -3.84 7.85 -2.92
N ARG A 86 -4.53 8.91 -3.34
CA ARG A 86 -5.97 9.08 -3.10
C ARG A 86 -6.79 7.96 -3.75
N VAL A 87 -6.46 7.60 -4.98
CA VAL A 87 -7.11 6.48 -5.70
C VAL A 87 -6.85 5.16 -4.98
N LEU A 88 -5.61 4.92 -4.53
CA LEU A 88 -5.28 3.71 -3.77
C LEU A 88 -6.07 3.62 -2.47
N ARG A 89 -6.22 4.75 -1.76
CA ARG A 89 -7.01 4.82 -0.53
C ARG A 89 -8.49 4.53 -0.77
N GLU A 90 -9.06 5.04 -1.85
CA GLU A 90 -10.44 4.73 -2.23
C GLU A 90 -10.63 3.24 -2.55
N ALA A 91 -9.66 2.62 -3.23
CA ALA A 91 -9.66 1.20 -3.50
C ALA A 91 -9.55 0.36 -2.21
N SER A 92 -8.68 0.76 -1.27
CA SER A 92 -8.58 0.14 0.06
C SER A 92 -9.90 0.16 0.81
N LEU A 93 -10.55 1.33 0.88
CA LEU A 93 -11.85 1.51 1.56
C LEU A 93 -12.97 0.67 0.90
N SER A 94 -12.98 0.61 -0.43
CA SER A 94 -13.94 -0.19 -1.18
C SER A 94 -13.78 -1.69 -0.94
N LEU A 95 -12.55 -2.17 -0.79
CA LEU A 95 -12.29 -3.56 -0.39
C LEU A 95 -12.76 -3.85 1.03
N GLU A 96 -12.57 -2.90 1.97
CA GLU A 96 -13.15 -3.06 3.31
C GLU A 96 -14.66 -3.20 3.22
N MET A 97 -15.36 -2.27 2.56
CA MET A 97 -16.81 -2.33 2.43
C MET A 97 -17.28 -3.67 1.81
N SER A 98 -16.57 -4.15 0.78
CA SER A 98 -16.87 -5.43 0.13
C SER A 98 -16.70 -6.62 1.07
N LYS A 99 -15.66 -6.61 1.91
CA LYS A 99 -15.43 -7.65 2.93
C LYS A 99 -16.56 -7.69 3.95
N TRP A 100 -17.04 -6.53 4.41
CA TRP A 100 -18.09 -6.45 5.43
C TRP A 100 -19.46 -6.85 4.85
N MET A 101 -19.72 -6.56 3.56
CA MET A 101 -20.89 -7.06 2.86
C MET A 101 -20.86 -8.59 2.69
N ALA A 102 -19.70 -9.16 2.34
CA ALA A 102 -19.53 -10.61 2.21
C ALA A 102 -19.73 -11.34 3.55
N GLU A 103 -19.23 -10.78 4.67
CA GLU A 103 -19.39 -11.33 6.02
C GLU A 103 -20.85 -11.24 6.54
N SER A 104 -21.67 -10.35 5.96
CA SER A 104 -23.07 -10.14 6.39
C SER A 104 -24.09 -11.07 5.73
N LEU A 105 -23.67 -11.94 4.81
CA LEU A 105 -24.50 -13.03 4.29
C LEU A 105 -24.48 -14.18 5.30
N PRO A 106 -25.63 -14.59 5.87
CA PRO A 106 -25.67 -15.81 6.66
C PRO A 106 -25.31 -16.98 5.74
N GLU A 107 -24.33 -17.77 6.14
CA GLU A 107 -24.14 -19.12 5.59
C GLU A 107 -25.44 -19.88 5.85
N GLU A 108 -26.23 -20.10 4.79
CA GLU A 108 -27.37 -20.99 4.84
C GLU A 108 -26.80 -22.40 5.06
N ASP A 109 -26.87 -22.83 6.32
CA ASP A 109 -26.45 -24.12 6.85
C ASP A 109 -27.10 -25.27 6.05
N GLU A 110 -26.36 -25.86 5.11
CA GLU A 110 -26.71 -27.17 4.55
C GLU A 110 -26.42 -28.26 5.59
N THR A 111 -27.25 -28.35 6.63
CA THR A 111 -27.29 -29.53 7.50
C THR A 111 -28.70 -30.07 7.72
N SER A 112 -28.92 -31.24 7.12
CA SER A 112 -29.79 -32.33 7.59
C SER A 112 -31.30 -32.21 7.42
N THR A 113 -31.84 -33.07 6.54
CA THR A 113 -32.78 -34.10 7.01
C THR A 113 -32.64 -35.35 6.14
N ALA A 114 -31.84 -36.29 6.64
CA ALA A 114 -32.02 -37.70 6.34
C ALA A 114 -33.44 -38.12 6.75
N THR A 115 -34.26 -38.56 5.81
CA THR A 115 -35.42 -39.41 6.12
C THR A 115 -35.16 -40.79 5.55
N ALA A 116 -35.08 -41.73 6.48
CA ALA A 116 -34.70 -43.12 6.30
C ALA A 116 -35.55 -43.84 5.26
N GLN A 117 -34.87 -44.48 4.32
CA GLN A 117 -35.36 -45.68 3.66
C GLN A 117 -35.45 -46.80 4.71
N GLN A 118 -36.65 -47.31 4.98
CA GLN A 118 -36.81 -48.68 5.47
C GLN A 118 -38.14 -49.29 4.99
N THR A 119 -38.02 -50.02 3.88
CA THR A 119 -38.59 -51.34 3.55
C THR A 119 -39.75 -51.91 4.39
N GLN A 120 -40.79 -52.38 3.69
CA GLN A 120 -41.58 -53.63 3.84
C GLN A 120 -43.05 -53.35 3.46
N SER A 121 -43.80 -54.13 2.67
CA SER A 121 -43.59 -55.37 1.92
C SER A 121 -44.80 -55.53 0.99
N GLU A 122 -44.59 -56.17 -0.16
CA GLU A 122 -45.65 -56.78 -0.96
C GLU A 122 -46.52 -57.74 -0.11
N SER A 123 -47.83 -57.67 -0.28
CA SER A 123 -48.75 -58.82 -0.22
C SER A 123 -50.11 -58.37 -0.80
N SER A 124 -50.38 -58.64 -2.08
CA SER A 124 -51.14 -59.79 -2.61
C SER A 124 -52.58 -59.96 -2.10
N GLN A 125 -53.51 -59.96 -3.08
CA GLN A 125 -54.89 -60.49 -3.11
C GLN A 125 -55.92 -59.72 -2.25
N VAL A 126 -57.14 -59.42 -2.74
CA VAL A 126 -58.03 -60.10 -3.70
C VAL A 126 -58.92 -59.07 -4.42
#